data_AF-A0AAV9UB16-F1
#
_entry.id   AF-A0AAV9UB16-F1
#
_cell.length_a   1.000
_cell.length_b   1.000
_cell.length_c   1.000
_cell.angle_alpha   90.00
_cell.angle_beta   90.00
_cell.angle_gamma   90.00
#
_symmetry.space_group_name_H-M   'P 1'
#
loop_
_entity.id
_entity.type
_entity.pdbx_description
1 polymer ?
#
loop_
_entity_poly.entity_id
_entity_poly.type
_entity_poly.pdbx_seq_one_letter_code
_entity_poly.pdbx_strand_id
1 'polypeptide(L)' 'MDTASAEEMKEAFNVFDKDGNGLVSPADLQHVMANLGNLTDTEVEDMIRESDKDGDGNINYK' A
#
# COMPACT_ATOMS: atom_id res chain seq x y z
N MET A 1 3.68 21.16 -13.30
CA MET A 1 3.41 21.44 -11.87
C MET A 1 2.39 20.41 -11.49
N ASP A 2 2.87 19.20 -11.25
CA ASP A 2 2.09 17.98 -11.13
C ASP A 2 2.28 17.48 -9.70
N THR A 3 2.02 18.38 -8.75
CA THR A 3 2.14 18.09 -7.30
C THR A 3 0.91 17.36 -6.77
N ALA A 4 -0.18 17.32 -7.54
CA ALA A 4 -1.39 16.58 -7.20
C ALA A 4 -1.12 15.07 -7.04
N SER A 5 -0.29 14.46 -7.89
CA SER A 5 -0.05 13.01 -7.82
C SER A 5 0.66 12.55 -6.56
N ALA A 6 1.57 13.33 -5.97
CA ALA A 6 2.26 12.90 -4.76
C ALA A 6 1.37 12.99 -3.52
N GLU A 7 0.49 13.99 -3.46
CA GLU A 7 -0.44 14.18 -2.34
C GLU A 7 -1.63 13.22 -2.44
N GLU A 8 -2.23 13.06 -3.63
CA GLU A 8 -3.32 12.10 -3.85
C GLU A 8 -2.86 10.65 -3.64
N MET A 9 -1.67 10.31 -4.10
CA MET A 9 -1.08 9.00 -3.87
C MET A 9 -0.76 8.81 -2.39
N LYS A 10 -0.28 9.84 -1.68
CA LYS A 10 -0.13 9.82 -0.22
C LYS A 10 -1.46 9.61 0.49
N GLU A 11 -2.52 10.30 0.11
CA GLU A 11 -3.84 10.16 0.73
C GLU A 11 -4.40 8.75 0.50
N ALA A 12 -4.24 8.19 -0.70
CA ALA A 12 -4.58 6.80 -0.97
C ALA A 12 -3.78 5.87 -0.05
N PHE A 13 -2.46 6.01 0.02
CA PHE A 13 -1.61 5.24 0.94
C PHE A 13 -1.95 5.46 2.42
N ASN A 14 -2.43 6.64 2.81
CA ASN A 14 -2.89 6.91 4.18
C ASN A 14 -4.24 6.24 4.51
N VAL A 15 -5.04 5.90 3.50
CA VAL A 15 -6.23 5.05 3.67
C VAL A 15 -5.85 3.59 3.83
N PHE A 16 -4.72 3.17 3.22
CA PHE A 16 -4.15 1.84 3.40
C PHE A 16 -3.41 1.70 4.74
N ASP A 17 -2.47 2.60 5.05
CA ASP A 17 -1.67 2.66 6.28
C ASP A 17 -2.53 3.03 7.50
N LYS A 18 -3.10 2.00 8.15
CA LYS A 18 -3.91 2.13 9.36
C LYS A 18 -3.09 2.61 10.56
N ASP A 19 -1.82 2.25 10.61
CA ASP A 19 -0.92 2.52 11.72
C ASP A 19 -0.21 3.89 11.61
N GLY A 20 -0.27 4.52 10.43
CA GLY A 20 0.32 5.84 10.15
C GLY A 20 1.85 5.84 10.22
N ASN A 21 2.47 4.69 10.00
CA ASN A 21 3.92 4.49 10.12
C ASN A 21 4.67 4.92 8.84
N GLY A 22 3.97 5.24 7.75
CA GLY A 22 4.58 5.57 6.46
C GLY A 22 4.91 4.35 5.60
N LEU A 23 4.44 3.17 6.00
CA LEU A 23 4.65 1.87 5.36
C LEU A 23 3.29 1.19 5.21
N VAL A 24 3.06 0.52 4.08
CA VAL A 24 1.86 -0.30 3.91
C VAL A 24 2.25 -1.76 3.98
N SER A 25 1.82 -2.44 5.04
CA SER A 25 2.04 -3.87 5.20
C SER A 25 1.03 -4.68 4.38
N PRO A 26 1.34 -5.95 4.07
CA PRO A 26 0.40 -6.88 3.43
C PRO A 26 -0.92 -6.97 4.18
N ALA A 27 -0.88 -6.95 5.51
CA ALA A 27 -2.07 -6.98 6.35
C ALA A 27 -2.96 -5.73 6.14
N ASP A 28 -2.35 -4.55 5.98
CA ASP A 28 -3.07 -3.29 5.73
C ASP A 28 -3.73 -3.29 4.36
N LEU A 29 -2.97 -3.68 3.33
CA LEU A 29 -3.48 -3.90 1.98
C LEU A 29 -4.62 -4.90 1.98
N GLN A 30 -4.44 -6.06 2.61
CA GLN A 30 -5.47 -7.10 2.69
C GLN A 30 -6.73 -6.60 3.41
N HIS A 31 -6.58 -5.80 4.46
CA HIS A 31 -7.72 -5.24 5.19
C HIS A 31 -8.54 -4.27 4.33
N VAL A 32 -7.87 -3.38 3.59
CA VAL A 32 -8.56 -2.45 2.69
C VAL A 32 -9.10 -3.16 1.46
N MET A 33 -8.37 -4.14 0.92
CA MET A 33 -8.81 -4.96 -0.21
C MET A 33 -10.00 -5.85 0.13
N ALA A 34 -10.10 -6.34 1.36
CA ALA A 34 -11.30 -7.02 1.86
C ALA A 34 -12.51 -6.07 1.96
N ASN A 35 -12.27 -4.78 2.21
CA ASN A 35 -13.32 -3.75 2.20
C ASN A 35 -13.67 -3.29 0.77
N LEU A 36 -12.71 -3.28 -0.16
CA LEU A 36 -12.90 -2.89 -1.56
C LEU A 36 -13.37 -4.05 -2.46
N GLY A 37 -13.19 -5.29 -2.02
CA GLY A 37 -13.77 -6.51 -2.59
C GLY A 37 -13.04 -7.13 -3.79
N ASN A 38 -11.83 -6.66 -4.15
CA ASN A 38 -11.32 -6.89 -5.51
C ASN A 38 -9.88 -7.42 -5.67
N LEU A 39 -9.11 -7.70 -4.61
CA LEU A 39 -7.81 -8.38 -4.74
C LEU A 39 -7.73 -9.62 -3.85
N THR A 40 -7.05 -10.64 -4.36
CA THR A 40 -6.72 -11.87 -3.62
C THR A 40 -5.40 -11.71 -2.86
N ASP A 41 -5.19 -12.50 -1.79
CA ASP A 41 -3.91 -12.57 -1.07
C ASP A 41 -2.70 -12.71 -2.00
N THR A 42 -2.85 -13.50 -3.08
CA THR A 42 -1.80 -13.70 -4.08
C THR A 42 -1.48 -12.43 -4.85
N GLU A 43 -2.47 -11.65 -5.26
CA GLU A 43 -2.24 -10.37 -5.94
C GLU A 43 -1.59 -9.35 -5.01
N VAL A 44 -1.95 -9.36 -3.72
CA VAL A 44 -1.33 -8.51 -2.72
C VAL A 44 0.15 -8.89 -2.52
N GLU A 45 0.46 -10.19 -2.43
CA GLU A 45 1.85 -10.67 -2.36
C GLU A 45 2.67 -10.29 -3.60
N ASP A 46 2.13 -10.45 -4.80
CA ASP A 46 2.83 -10.06 -6.03
C ASP A 46 3.07 -8.53 -6.06
N MET A 47 2.06 -7.73 -5.71
CA MET A 47 2.21 -6.26 -5.64
C MET A 47 3.28 -5.82 -4.63
N ILE A 48 3.32 -6.47 -3.46
CA ILE A 48 4.31 -6.17 -2.44
C ILE A 48 5.68 -6.58 -2.93
N ARG A 49 5.83 -7.78 -3.46
CA ARG A 49 7.11 -8.26 -3.97
C ARG A 49 7.67 -7.41 -5.10
N GLU A 50 6.81 -6.84 -5.95
CA GLU A 50 7.24 -5.90 -7.00
C GLU A 50 7.60 -4.51 -6.45
N SER A 51 7.01 -4.12 -5.32
CA SER A 51 7.17 -2.77 -4.73
C SER A 51 8.20 -2.72 -3.59
N ASP A 52 8.44 -3.84 -2.91
CA ASP A 52 9.36 -4.06 -1.81
C ASP A 52 10.79 -4.14 -2.35
N LYS A 53 11.46 -2.99 -2.37
CA LYS A 53 12.83 -2.86 -2.89
C LYS A 53 13.89 -3.14 -1.83
N ASP A 54 13.52 -3.02 -0.57
CA ASP A 54 14.36 -3.21 0.60
C ASP A 54 14.25 -4.62 1.21
N GLY A 55 13.25 -5.40 0.79
CA GLY A 55 13.03 -6.77 1.24
C GLY A 55 12.47 -6.84 2.65
N ASP A 56 11.81 -5.78 3.12
CA ASP A 56 11.23 -5.71 4.47
C ASP A 56 9.80 -6.27 4.53
N GLY A 57 9.23 -6.62 3.38
CA GLY A 57 7.88 -7.11 3.21
C GLY A 57 6.81 -6.02 3.29
N ASN A 58 7.18 -4.74 3.24
CA ASN A 58 6.27 -3.60 3.27
C ASN A 58 6.49 -2.69 2.06
N ILE A 59 5.45 -1.91 1.72
CA ILE A 59 5.54 -0.90 0.67
C ILE A 59 5.85 0.45 1.30
N ASN A 60 7.02 0.98 0.99
CA ASN A 60 7.43 2.30 1.44
C ASN A 60 6.99 3.38 0.44
N TYR A 61 6.09 4.27 0.86
CA TYR A 61 5.57 5.36 0.02
C TYR A 61 6.20 6.72 0.35
N LYS A 62 7.29 6.72 1.13
CA LYS A 62 7.91 7.91 1.70
C LYS A 62 9.32 8.18 1.18
#